data_AF-A0A239R874-F1
#
_entry.id   AF-A0A239R874-F1
#
_cell.length_a   1.000
_cell.length_b   1.000
_cell.length_c   1.000
_cell.angle_alpha   90.00
_cell.angle_beta   90.00
_cell.angle_gamma   90.00
#
_symmetry.space_group_name_H-M   'P 1'
#
loop_
_entity.id
_entity.type
_entity.pdbx_description
1 polymer ?
#
loop_
_entity_poly.entity_id
_entity_poly.type
_entity_poly.pdbx_seq_one_letter_code
_entity_poly.pdbx_strand_id
1 'polypeptide(L)'
;MKKFQIINDDYEGHVDICRHACRGIVIKDGKILLSYESNEDKYIIPGGGVEEGESLAECCAREIKEETGIIVKPIEEYLEIEELFLNWQHIQHYFLCEYVEDTGKQSLTDAEIKNGDVPRWIQFKDAIEIFGRYEEFHNINIADYGLYRREFLALKTLRKSKYIVLRKDDLGLSFAKRHIMRLTPSSLKMIRECKKTIELRLLDEKRESISIGDTILFVNTEDENDSLFVMVDALYKFDSFEELYKNLPLIECGYTEENIDLASPEDMELYYSKEKQEQYGVIGIKVSLIIGKSVKGIIDRPTGSSHPRHPEMIYPINYGFVEGIMAPDGDEQDVYVLGTDEPIKSFEGKVIAVYHRLNDVEDKWIVSIDKKNYTDEEILKMIDFQEQYFKGRLLR
;
A
#
# COMPACT_ATOMS: atom_id res chain seq x y z
N MET A 1 8.59 -18.46 7.13
CA MET A 1 8.32 -18.84 5.74
C MET A 1 6.84 -19.16 5.54
N LYS A 2 6.18 -18.51 4.56
CA LYS A 2 4.80 -18.83 4.11
C LYS A 2 4.85 -19.83 2.96
N LYS A 3 3.77 -20.59 2.76
CA LYS A 3 3.63 -21.55 1.66
C LYS A 3 2.33 -21.30 0.90
N PHE A 4 2.37 -21.33 -0.43
CA PHE A 4 1.20 -21.28 -1.29
C PHE A 4 1.24 -22.37 -2.35
N GLN A 5 0.07 -22.77 -2.82
CA GLN A 5 -0.09 -23.63 -3.97
C GLN A 5 -0.86 -22.88 -5.06
N ILE A 6 -0.36 -22.95 -6.28
CA ILE A 6 -0.98 -22.47 -7.50
C ILE A 6 -1.27 -23.71 -8.35
N ILE A 7 -2.53 -23.88 -8.74
CA ILE A 7 -2.94 -24.87 -9.73
C ILE A 7 -3.29 -24.07 -10.97
N ASN A 8 -2.51 -24.24 -12.04
CA ASN A 8 -2.75 -23.57 -13.32
C ASN A 8 -3.82 -24.31 -14.13
N ASP A 9 -4.48 -23.59 -15.03
CA ASP A 9 -5.61 -24.11 -15.82
C ASP A 9 -5.22 -25.27 -16.76
N ASP A 10 -3.94 -25.36 -17.10
CA ASP A 10 -3.35 -26.40 -17.94
C ASP A 10 -2.85 -27.62 -17.14
N TYR A 11 -3.12 -27.71 -15.84
CA TYR A 11 -2.76 -28.88 -15.03
C TYR A 11 -3.55 -30.13 -15.43
N GLU A 12 -2.84 -31.21 -15.76
CA GLU A 12 -3.41 -32.48 -16.26
C GLU A 12 -3.95 -33.39 -15.15
N GLY A 13 -3.87 -32.96 -13.88
CA GLY A 13 -4.39 -33.70 -12.73
C GLY A 13 -3.45 -34.77 -12.16
N HIS A 14 -2.22 -34.89 -12.67
CA HIS A 14 -1.19 -35.79 -12.16
C HIS A 14 0.21 -35.15 -12.26
N VAL A 15 1.19 -35.69 -11.52
CA VAL A 15 2.57 -35.19 -11.48
C VAL A 15 3.53 -36.31 -11.86
N ASP A 16 4.31 -36.08 -12.91
CA ASP A 16 5.39 -36.97 -13.34
C ASP A 16 6.77 -36.39 -13.00
N ILE A 17 6.88 -35.06 -13.00
CA ILE A 17 8.16 -34.35 -12.88
C ILE A 17 8.06 -33.33 -11.75
N CYS A 18 8.96 -33.43 -10.78
CA CYS A 18 9.09 -32.48 -9.68
C CYS A 18 10.44 -31.76 -9.80
N ARG A 19 10.45 -30.42 -9.73
CA ARG A 19 11.67 -29.63 -9.74
C ARG A 19 11.61 -28.52 -8.68
N HIS A 20 12.70 -28.40 -7.94
CA HIS A 20 12.95 -27.29 -7.03
C HIS A 20 13.77 -26.22 -7.72
N ALA A 21 13.42 -24.97 -7.46
CA ALA A 21 14.11 -23.80 -7.95
C ALA A 21 14.12 -22.70 -6.88
N CYS A 22 15.12 -21.82 -6.95
CA CYS A 22 15.25 -20.68 -6.07
C CYS A 22 15.04 -19.37 -6.84
N ARG A 23 14.57 -18.35 -6.13
CA ARG A 23 14.36 -17.00 -6.62
C ARG A 23 14.87 -16.00 -5.60
N GLY A 24 15.58 -14.98 -6.04
CA GLY A 24 16.20 -14.01 -5.15
C GLY A 24 15.60 -12.62 -5.25
N ILE A 25 15.07 -12.11 -4.14
CA ILE A 25 14.64 -10.72 -4.00
C ILE A 25 15.82 -9.90 -3.50
N VAL A 26 16.37 -9.06 -4.39
CA VAL A 26 17.42 -8.11 -4.06
C VAL A 26 16.86 -6.70 -4.23
N ILE A 27 16.87 -5.92 -3.15
CA ILE A 27 16.37 -4.55 -3.16
C ILE A 27 17.49 -3.61 -2.72
N LYS A 28 17.73 -2.58 -3.52
CA LYS A 28 18.73 -1.55 -3.28
C LYS A 28 18.21 -0.20 -3.79
N ASP A 29 18.30 0.84 -2.97
CA ASP A 29 17.94 2.23 -3.34
C ASP A 29 16.52 2.36 -3.94
N GLY A 30 15.53 1.69 -3.38
CA GLY A 30 14.13 1.70 -3.85
C GLY A 30 13.83 0.73 -4.98
N LYS A 31 14.86 0.09 -5.55
CA LYS A 31 14.76 -0.71 -6.75
C LYS A 31 14.98 -2.18 -6.48
N ILE A 32 14.21 -3.02 -7.15
CA ILE A 32 14.39 -4.47 -7.21
C ILE A 32 15.22 -4.84 -8.44
N LEU A 33 16.09 -5.82 -8.27
CA LEU A 33 16.82 -6.46 -9.36
C LEU A 33 15.92 -7.49 -10.06
N LEU A 34 15.73 -7.33 -11.36
CA LEU A 34 15.03 -8.28 -12.24
C LEU A 34 15.94 -8.72 -13.39
N SER A 35 15.74 -9.93 -13.90
CA SER A 35 16.22 -10.32 -15.23
C SER A 35 15.20 -9.85 -16.27
N TYR A 36 15.67 -9.26 -17.35
CA TYR A 36 14.84 -8.81 -18.47
C TYR A 36 15.27 -9.53 -19.75
N GLU A 37 14.38 -10.34 -20.29
CA GLU A 37 14.54 -11.03 -21.57
C GLU A 37 14.19 -10.05 -22.71
N SER A 38 15.20 -9.55 -23.41
CA SER A 38 15.00 -8.48 -24.40
C SER A 38 14.29 -8.93 -25.69
N ASN A 39 14.31 -10.22 -26.03
CA ASN A 39 13.66 -10.71 -27.25
C ASN A 39 12.15 -10.90 -27.10
N GLU A 40 11.68 -11.21 -25.89
CA GLU A 40 10.26 -11.47 -25.57
C GLU A 40 9.64 -10.33 -24.72
N ASP A 41 10.40 -9.25 -24.45
CA ASP A 41 10.00 -8.12 -23.61
C ASP A 41 9.45 -8.56 -22.23
N LYS A 42 10.19 -9.45 -21.57
CA LYS A 42 9.70 -10.18 -20.39
C LYS A 42 10.56 -9.94 -19.16
N TYR A 43 9.92 -9.70 -18.01
CA TYR A 43 10.61 -9.60 -16.72
C TYR A 43 10.48 -10.88 -15.90
N ILE A 44 11.54 -11.21 -15.17
CA ILE A 44 11.61 -12.38 -14.28
C ILE A 44 12.38 -12.00 -13.01
N ILE A 45 11.97 -12.51 -11.86
CA ILE A 45 12.79 -12.45 -10.65
C ILE A 45 13.96 -13.43 -10.81
N PRO A 46 15.22 -12.99 -10.69
CA PRO A 46 16.37 -13.84 -11.02
C PRO A 46 16.41 -15.13 -10.19
N GLY A 47 16.82 -16.22 -10.83
CA GLY A 47 16.99 -17.50 -10.17
C GLY A 47 16.78 -18.72 -11.08
N GLY A 48 17.20 -19.88 -10.62
CA GLY A 48 17.14 -21.12 -11.39
C GLY A 48 16.98 -22.38 -10.55
N GLY A 49 17.37 -23.52 -11.13
CA GLY A 49 17.10 -24.83 -10.56
C GLY A 49 18.12 -25.23 -9.50
N VAL A 50 17.68 -26.01 -8.51
CA VAL A 50 18.58 -26.57 -7.51
C VAL A 50 19.36 -27.74 -8.10
N GLU A 51 20.69 -27.70 -7.99
CA GLU A 51 21.62 -28.74 -8.42
C GLU A 51 21.89 -29.78 -7.32
N GLU A 52 22.49 -30.92 -7.69
CA GLU A 52 22.78 -31.99 -6.74
C GLU A 52 23.88 -31.57 -5.76
N GLY A 53 23.54 -31.59 -4.46
CA GLY A 53 24.50 -31.35 -3.38
C GLY A 53 24.63 -29.89 -2.92
N GLU A 54 23.89 -28.94 -3.51
CA GLU A 54 23.81 -27.56 -3.02
C GLU A 54 22.58 -27.33 -2.11
N SER A 55 22.70 -26.40 -1.17
CA SER A 55 21.55 -25.91 -0.40
C SER A 55 20.73 -24.89 -1.20
N LEU A 56 19.47 -24.68 -0.81
CA LEU A 56 18.59 -23.69 -1.44
C LEU A 56 19.19 -22.27 -1.42
N ALA A 57 19.86 -21.90 -0.34
CA ALA A 57 20.52 -20.60 -0.24
C ALA A 57 21.74 -20.52 -1.19
N GLU A 58 22.55 -21.57 -1.30
CA GLU A 58 23.67 -21.62 -2.24
C GLU A 58 23.18 -21.52 -3.69
N CYS A 59 22.14 -22.28 -4.05
CA CYS A 59 21.45 -22.19 -5.34
C CYS A 59 21.01 -20.75 -5.63
N CYS A 60 20.29 -20.11 -4.69
CA CYS A 60 19.83 -18.73 -4.86
C CYS A 60 20.98 -17.74 -5.12
N ALA A 61 22.08 -17.86 -4.36
CA ALA A 61 23.22 -16.97 -4.52
C ALA A 61 23.97 -17.20 -5.83
N ARG A 62 24.11 -18.47 -6.26
CA ARG A 62 24.74 -18.89 -7.51
C ARG A 62 23.95 -18.35 -8.71
N GLU A 63 22.66 -18.64 -8.76
CA GLU A 63 21.79 -18.28 -9.89
C GLU A 63 21.69 -16.77 -10.09
N ILE A 64 21.51 -15.98 -9.02
CA ILE A 64 21.51 -14.51 -9.15
C ILE A 64 22.84 -14.03 -9.73
N LYS A 65 23.97 -14.57 -9.25
CA LYS A 65 25.28 -14.16 -9.75
C LYS A 65 25.47 -14.54 -11.22
N GLU A 66 25.02 -15.72 -11.63
CA GLU A 66 25.10 -16.20 -13.01
C GLU A 66 24.26 -15.32 -13.94
N GLU A 67 22.99 -15.10 -13.61
CA GLU A 67 22.06 -14.35 -14.45
C GLU A 67 22.34 -12.84 -14.47
N THR A 68 22.81 -12.26 -13.37
CA THR A 68 22.86 -10.79 -13.21
C THR A 68 24.25 -10.22 -12.97
N GLY A 69 25.23 -11.06 -12.62
CA GLY A 69 26.55 -10.61 -12.16
C GLY A 69 26.58 -10.02 -10.76
N ILE A 70 25.45 -9.99 -10.04
CA ILE A 70 25.35 -9.46 -8.68
C ILE A 70 25.64 -10.56 -7.65
N ILE A 71 26.57 -10.30 -6.75
CA ILE A 71 26.80 -11.14 -5.59
C ILE A 71 25.87 -10.70 -4.47
N VAL A 72 25.19 -11.68 -3.90
CA VAL A 72 24.26 -11.49 -2.80
C VAL A 72 24.58 -12.42 -1.65
N LYS A 73 24.00 -12.11 -0.50
CA LYS A 73 23.90 -13.02 0.63
C LYS A 73 22.43 -13.30 0.91
N PRO A 74 21.94 -14.52 0.69
CA PRO A 74 20.59 -14.91 1.11
C PRO A 74 20.49 -14.81 2.64
N ILE A 75 19.50 -14.08 3.13
CA ILE A 75 19.31 -13.83 4.57
C ILE A 75 18.11 -14.58 5.15
N GLU A 76 17.06 -14.79 4.35
CA GLU A 76 15.85 -15.48 4.79
C GLU A 76 15.10 -16.09 3.61
N GLU A 77 14.67 -17.34 3.76
CA GLU A 77 13.64 -17.94 2.91
C GLU A 77 12.25 -17.53 3.43
N TYR A 78 11.61 -16.55 2.78
CA TYR A 78 10.37 -15.97 3.31
C TYR A 78 9.12 -16.64 2.74
N LEU A 79 9.23 -17.28 1.57
CA LEU A 79 8.10 -17.79 0.80
C LEU A 79 8.47 -19.01 -0.04
N GLU A 80 7.60 -20.01 -0.02
CA GLU A 80 7.59 -21.14 -0.95
C GLU A 80 6.30 -21.09 -1.77
N ILE A 81 6.39 -21.20 -3.09
CA ILE A 81 5.22 -21.35 -3.96
C ILE A 81 5.37 -22.67 -4.71
N GLU A 82 4.43 -23.57 -4.49
CA GLU A 82 4.23 -24.76 -5.29
C GLU A 82 3.32 -24.42 -6.48
N GLU A 83 3.73 -24.77 -7.68
CA GLU A 83 2.97 -24.56 -8.91
C GLU A 83 2.78 -25.90 -9.64
N LEU A 84 1.52 -26.20 -9.95
CA LEU A 84 1.10 -27.37 -10.71
C LEU A 84 0.60 -26.92 -12.09
N PHE A 85 1.24 -27.40 -13.14
CA PHE A 85 0.89 -27.13 -14.55
C PHE A 85 1.29 -28.32 -15.40
N LEU A 86 0.55 -28.61 -16.48
CA LEU A 86 0.73 -29.84 -17.27
C LEU A 86 0.85 -31.07 -16.34
N ASN A 87 1.92 -31.85 -16.47
CA ASN A 87 2.29 -32.95 -15.57
C ASN A 87 3.49 -32.60 -14.64
N TRP A 88 3.75 -31.30 -14.42
CA TRP A 88 4.86 -30.77 -13.64
C TRP A 88 4.43 -30.25 -12.27
N GLN A 89 5.31 -30.45 -11.28
CA GLN A 89 5.29 -29.81 -9.98
C GLN A 89 6.56 -28.97 -9.84
N HIS A 90 6.42 -27.65 -9.87
CA HIS A 90 7.51 -26.71 -9.61
C HIS A 90 7.40 -26.14 -8.21
N ILE A 91 8.45 -26.30 -7.41
CA ILE A 91 8.54 -25.73 -6.06
C ILE A 91 9.55 -24.61 -6.10
N GLN A 92 9.05 -23.38 -5.98
CA GLN A 92 9.83 -22.14 -6.05
C GLN A 92 10.08 -21.59 -4.65
N HIS A 93 11.35 -21.52 -4.26
CA HIS A 93 11.81 -21.01 -2.97
C HIS A 93 12.31 -19.57 -3.11
N TYR A 94 11.64 -18.62 -2.48
CA TYR A 94 11.97 -17.19 -2.56
C TYR A 94 12.77 -16.74 -1.34
N PHE A 95 13.96 -16.20 -1.62
CA PHE A 95 14.86 -15.66 -0.62
C PHE A 95 14.88 -14.14 -0.66
N LEU A 96 14.82 -13.52 0.52
CA LEU A 96 15.30 -12.15 0.68
C LEU A 96 16.82 -12.18 0.71
N CYS A 97 17.44 -11.29 -0.06
CA CYS A 97 18.87 -11.27 -0.27
C CYS A 97 19.45 -9.88 0.05
N GLU A 98 20.55 -9.86 0.79
CA GLU A 98 21.37 -8.67 0.99
C GLU A 98 22.30 -8.49 -0.22
N TYR A 99 22.31 -7.30 -0.81
CA TYR A 99 23.26 -6.94 -1.87
C TYR A 99 24.68 -6.87 -1.29
N VAL A 100 25.64 -7.51 -1.96
CA VAL A 100 27.06 -7.46 -1.56
C VAL A 100 27.87 -6.64 -2.57
N GLU A 101 27.92 -7.07 -3.83
CA GLU A 101 28.70 -6.38 -4.88
C GLU A 101 28.15 -6.66 -6.28
N ASP A 102 28.49 -5.77 -7.22
CA ASP A 102 28.24 -5.95 -8.65
C ASP A 102 29.57 -6.27 -9.33
N THR A 103 29.67 -7.46 -9.91
CA THR A 103 30.90 -7.90 -10.60
C THR A 103 30.99 -7.39 -12.03
N GLY A 104 29.88 -6.85 -12.57
CA GLY A 104 29.72 -6.43 -13.95
C GLY A 104 29.81 -7.57 -14.98
N LYS A 105 29.72 -8.84 -14.54
CA LYS A 105 29.90 -10.01 -15.38
C LYS A 105 28.83 -11.07 -15.12
N GLN A 106 27.99 -11.32 -16.13
CA GLN A 106 27.06 -12.45 -16.15
C GLN A 106 27.78 -13.73 -16.60
N SER A 107 27.30 -14.88 -16.14
CA SER A 107 27.69 -16.23 -16.57
C SER A 107 26.44 -16.96 -17.08
N LEU A 108 25.87 -16.44 -18.17
CA LEU A 108 24.60 -16.91 -18.72
C LEU A 108 24.71 -18.29 -19.39
N THR A 109 23.62 -19.04 -19.34
CA THR A 109 23.44 -20.24 -20.17
C THR A 109 23.25 -19.88 -21.65
N ASP A 110 23.46 -20.85 -22.55
CA ASP A 110 23.22 -20.63 -23.99
C ASP A 110 21.77 -20.19 -24.29
N ALA A 111 20.81 -20.63 -23.47
CA ALA A 111 19.40 -20.25 -23.58
C ALA A 111 19.18 -18.79 -23.19
N GLU A 112 19.73 -18.33 -22.06
CA GLU A 112 19.65 -16.94 -21.60
C GLU A 112 20.37 -15.97 -22.55
N ILE A 113 21.53 -16.37 -23.09
CA ILE A 113 22.21 -15.58 -24.13
C ILE A 113 21.31 -15.42 -25.36
N LYS A 114 20.64 -16.50 -25.75
CA LYS A 114 19.72 -16.50 -26.89
C LYS A 114 18.46 -15.68 -26.61
N ASN A 115 17.96 -15.65 -25.37
CA ASN A 115 16.81 -14.85 -24.95
C ASN A 115 17.16 -13.35 -24.77
N GLY A 116 18.46 -13.06 -24.64
CA GLY A 116 18.96 -11.69 -24.50
C GLY A 116 18.77 -11.16 -23.09
N ASP A 117 19.02 -12.00 -22.09
CA ASP A 117 18.80 -11.72 -20.68
C ASP A 117 19.79 -10.67 -20.15
N VAL A 118 19.24 -9.60 -19.58
CA VAL A 118 20.02 -8.51 -19.00
C VAL A 118 19.46 -8.09 -17.63
N PRO A 119 20.31 -7.81 -16.64
CA PRO A 119 19.85 -7.33 -15.35
C PRO A 119 19.28 -5.91 -15.45
N ARG A 120 18.16 -5.68 -14.77
CA ARG A 120 17.50 -4.38 -14.65
C ARG A 120 17.15 -4.07 -13.21
N TRP A 121 17.50 -2.85 -12.79
CA TRP A 121 17.02 -2.28 -11.54
C TRP A 121 15.75 -1.49 -11.79
N ILE A 122 14.63 -2.03 -11.35
CA ILE A 122 13.28 -1.46 -11.54
C ILE A 122 12.78 -0.94 -10.19
N GLN A 123 12.03 0.17 -10.16
CA GLN A 123 11.43 0.61 -8.89
C GLN A 123 10.54 -0.51 -8.35
N PHE A 124 10.62 -0.80 -7.05
CA PHE A 124 9.89 -1.94 -6.47
C PHE A 124 8.38 -1.84 -6.71
N LYS A 125 7.82 -0.63 -6.68
CA LYS A 125 6.41 -0.38 -7.02
C LYS A 125 6.09 -0.73 -8.47
N ASP A 126 6.95 -0.35 -9.41
CA ASP A 126 6.76 -0.58 -10.85
C ASP A 126 6.84 -2.08 -11.14
N ALA A 127 7.69 -2.82 -10.42
CA ALA A 127 7.75 -4.28 -10.53
C ALA A 127 6.44 -4.96 -10.10
N ILE A 128 5.78 -4.46 -9.04
CA ILE A 128 4.45 -4.95 -8.63
C ILE A 128 3.42 -4.67 -9.74
N GLU A 129 3.46 -3.49 -10.36
CA GLU A 129 2.56 -3.14 -11.47
C GLU A 129 2.83 -4.01 -12.71
N ILE A 130 4.10 -4.22 -13.08
CA ILE A 130 4.51 -5.08 -14.21
C ILE A 130 3.97 -6.50 -14.02
N PHE A 131 4.28 -7.13 -12.90
CA PHE A 131 3.82 -8.49 -12.64
C PHE A 131 2.29 -8.55 -12.40
N GLY A 132 1.69 -7.47 -11.90
CA GLY A 132 0.25 -7.34 -11.67
C GLY A 132 -0.61 -7.37 -12.94
N ARG A 133 0.01 -7.18 -14.12
CA ARG A 133 -0.65 -7.30 -15.44
C ARG A 133 -0.80 -8.75 -15.91
N TYR A 134 -0.60 -9.73 -15.04
CA TYR A 134 -0.63 -11.15 -15.41
C TYR A 134 -1.90 -11.57 -16.17
N GLU A 135 -3.07 -11.01 -15.83
CA GLU A 135 -4.35 -11.28 -16.51
C GLU A 135 -4.34 -10.97 -18.02
N GLU A 136 -3.48 -10.04 -18.47
CA GLU A 136 -3.35 -9.71 -19.89
C GLU A 136 -2.84 -10.90 -20.71
N PHE A 137 -2.10 -11.82 -20.08
CA PHE A 137 -1.54 -13.00 -20.75
C PHE A 137 -2.47 -14.21 -20.73
N HIS A 138 -3.53 -14.23 -19.90
CA HIS A 138 -4.31 -15.44 -19.63
C HIS A 138 -4.85 -16.12 -20.90
N ASN A 139 -5.33 -15.32 -21.86
CA ASN A 139 -5.89 -15.81 -23.12
C ASN A 139 -4.89 -15.80 -24.30
N ILE A 140 -3.65 -15.39 -24.06
CA ILE A 140 -2.62 -15.19 -25.11
C ILE A 140 -1.48 -16.19 -24.92
N ASN A 141 -0.93 -16.27 -23.71
CA ASN A 141 0.16 -17.13 -23.34
C ASN A 141 -0.01 -17.60 -21.88
N ILE A 142 -0.46 -18.84 -21.71
CA ILE A 142 -0.71 -19.44 -20.40
C ILE A 142 0.57 -19.53 -19.54
N ALA A 143 1.74 -19.70 -20.17
CA ALA A 143 3.02 -19.78 -19.47
C ALA A 143 3.40 -18.42 -18.87
N ASP A 144 3.22 -17.33 -19.63
CA ASP A 144 3.49 -15.98 -19.13
C ASP A 144 2.47 -15.57 -18.05
N TYR A 145 1.21 -15.97 -18.21
CA TYR A 145 0.18 -15.80 -17.17
C TYR A 145 0.62 -16.45 -15.85
N GLY A 146 1.01 -17.73 -15.87
CA GLY A 146 1.47 -18.45 -14.68
C GLY A 146 2.71 -17.79 -14.05
N LEU A 147 3.71 -17.47 -14.88
CA LEU A 147 4.92 -16.77 -14.46
C LEU A 147 4.61 -15.44 -13.76
N TYR A 148 3.92 -14.52 -14.43
CA TYR A 148 3.67 -13.18 -13.88
C TYR A 148 2.78 -13.23 -12.64
N ARG A 149 1.77 -14.10 -12.64
CA ARG A 149 0.90 -14.31 -11.47
C ARG A 149 1.69 -14.80 -10.26
N ARG A 150 2.65 -15.71 -10.47
CA ARG A 150 3.51 -16.24 -9.41
C ARG A 150 4.47 -15.17 -8.86
N GLU A 151 5.15 -14.43 -9.74
CA GLU A 151 6.07 -13.35 -9.31
C GLU A 151 5.29 -12.22 -8.60
N PHE A 152 4.08 -11.87 -9.09
CA PHE A 152 3.19 -10.92 -8.44
C PHE A 152 2.81 -11.35 -7.01
N LEU A 153 2.43 -12.62 -6.84
CA LEU A 153 2.13 -13.18 -5.53
C LEU A 153 3.35 -13.13 -4.59
N ALA A 154 4.56 -13.38 -5.12
CA ALA A 154 5.78 -13.33 -4.36
C ALA A 154 6.07 -11.91 -3.82
N LEU A 155 5.92 -10.89 -4.66
CA LEU A 155 6.12 -9.49 -4.26
C LEU A 155 5.01 -8.98 -3.32
N LYS A 156 3.73 -9.29 -3.59
CA LYS A 156 2.62 -8.97 -2.69
C LYS A 156 2.80 -9.61 -1.31
N THR A 157 3.29 -10.84 -1.26
CA THR A 157 3.53 -11.56 0.00
C THR A 157 4.67 -10.94 0.80
N LEU A 158 5.75 -10.52 0.13
CA LEU A 158 6.84 -9.78 0.75
C LEU A 158 6.35 -8.47 1.38
N ARG A 159 5.46 -7.75 0.70
CA ARG A 159 4.87 -6.49 1.21
C ARG A 159 4.09 -6.67 2.51
N LYS A 160 3.46 -7.83 2.70
CA LYS A 160 2.70 -8.21 3.92
C LYS A 160 3.58 -8.78 5.03
N SER A 161 4.90 -8.79 4.86
CA SER A 161 5.84 -9.39 5.79
C SER A 161 6.48 -8.35 6.70
N LYS A 162 6.76 -8.72 7.96
CA LYS A 162 7.44 -7.85 8.95
C LYS A 162 8.94 -7.66 8.64
N TYR A 163 9.47 -8.31 7.60
CA TYR A 163 10.90 -8.45 7.31
C TYR A 163 11.48 -7.44 6.32
N ILE A 164 10.76 -6.35 6.03
CA ILE A 164 11.37 -5.16 5.45
C ILE A 164 12.21 -4.50 6.57
N VAL A 165 13.42 -5.04 6.76
CA VAL A 165 14.54 -4.42 7.52
C VAL A 165 15.57 -3.87 6.52
N LEU A 166 15.08 -3.33 5.41
CA LEU A 166 15.64 -2.13 4.80
C LEU A 166 14.81 -0.98 5.39
N ARG A 167 15.36 0.23 5.59
CA ARG A 167 14.49 1.31 6.09
C ARG A 167 13.33 1.41 5.11
N LYS A 168 12.09 1.51 5.58
CA LYS A 168 10.90 1.54 4.70
C LYS A 168 10.99 2.65 3.65
N ASP A 169 11.86 3.64 3.89
CA ASP A 169 12.25 4.72 3.00
C ASP A 169 13.08 4.23 1.79
N ASP A 170 13.89 3.17 1.95
CA ASP A 170 14.75 2.55 0.94
C ASP A 170 13.96 1.70 -0.09
N LEU A 171 12.62 1.65 -0.02
CA LEU A 171 11.76 0.94 -0.98
C LEU A 171 11.01 1.86 -1.94
N GLY A 172 11.09 3.18 -1.77
CA GLY A 172 10.32 4.14 -2.59
C GLY A 172 8.79 3.94 -2.49
N LEU A 173 8.32 3.15 -1.53
CA LEU A 173 6.90 2.89 -1.26
C LEU A 173 6.38 3.98 -0.35
N SER A 174 5.79 5.04 -0.91
CA SER A 174 4.98 5.98 -0.13
C SER A 174 3.63 5.33 0.16
N PHE A 175 3.56 4.49 1.19
CA PHE A 175 2.27 4.14 1.77
C PHE A 175 1.65 5.40 2.38
N ALA A 176 0.33 5.55 2.25
CA ALA A 176 -0.38 6.59 2.97
C ALA A 176 -0.14 6.39 4.47
N LYS A 177 0.59 7.29 5.10
CA LYS A 177 0.85 7.24 6.54
C LYS A 177 -0.36 7.79 7.29
N ARG A 178 -0.54 7.29 8.50
CA ARG A 178 -1.47 7.87 9.47
C ARG A 178 -0.71 8.78 10.41
N HIS A 179 -1.10 10.04 10.46
CA HIS A 179 -0.57 11.02 11.40
C HIS A 179 -1.59 11.33 12.47
N ILE A 180 -1.14 11.62 13.69
CA ILE A 180 -2.01 12.07 14.78
C ILE A 180 -1.59 13.49 15.14
N MET A 181 -2.53 14.43 15.13
CA MET A 181 -2.29 15.83 15.47
C MET A 181 -3.35 16.37 16.42
N ARG A 182 -2.97 17.32 17.26
CA ARG A 182 -3.91 18.01 18.14
C ARG A 182 -4.37 19.33 17.52
N LEU A 183 -5.65 19.63 17.64
CA LEU A 183 -6.29 20.86 17.17
C LEU A 183 -7.17 21.47 18.26
N THR A 184 -7.27 22.80 18.25
CA THR A 184 -8.23 23.50 19.09
C THR A 184 -9.67 23.15 18.68
N PRO A 185 -10.66 23.21 19.59
CA PRO A 185 -12.06 22.94 19.26
C PRO A 185 -12.57 23.79 18.09
N SER A 186 -12.17 25.07 18.04
CA SER A 186 -12.56 25.99 16.96
C SER A 186 -12.06 25.54 15.60
N SER A 187 -10.77 25.21 15.49
CA SER A 187 -10.16 24.75 14.24
C SER A 187 -10.75 23.43 13.79
N LEU A 188 -10.95 22.48 14.72
CA LEU A 188 -11.56 21.19 14.41
C LEU A 188 -12.98 21.34 13.87
N LYS A 189 -13.78 22.22 14.49
CA LYS A 189 -15.13 22.56 14.02
C LYS A 189 -15.10 23.18 12.62
N MET A 190 -14.18 24.11 12.34
CA MET A 190 -14.08 24.74 11.02
C MET A 190 -13.73 23.74 9.92
N ILE A 191 -12.86 22.76 10.19
CA ILE A 191 -12.54 21.69 9.24
C ILE A 191 -13.76 20.78 9.03
N ARG A 192 -14.46 20.41 10.11
CA ARG A 192 -15.70 19.61 10.05
C ARG A 192 -16.81 20.29 9.23
N GLU A 193 -16.87 21.62 9.27
CA GLU A 193 -17.80 22.43 8.46
C GLU A 193 -17.26 22.79 7.06
N CYS A 194 -16.10 22.26 6.67
CA CYS A 194 -15.40 22.55 5.42
C CYS A 194 -15.06 24.03 5.20
N LYS A 195 -15.02 24.84 6.26
CA LYS A 195 -14.63 26.26 6.22
C LYS A 195 -13.11 26.46 6.25
N LYS A 196 -12.40 25.56 6.93
CA LYS A 196 -10.94 25.50 6.97
C LYS A 196 -10.49 24.23 6.24
N THR A 197 -9.79 24.41 5.13
CA THR A 197 -9.29 23.32 4.28
C THR A 197 -7.76 23.29 4.22
N ILE A 198 -7.08 24.30 4.76
CA ILE A 198 -5.62 24.35 4.86
C ILE A 198 -5.22 24.52 6.32
N GLU A 199 -4.49 23.55 6.85
CA GLU A 199 -3.95 23.56 8.21
C GLU A 199 -2.51 24.11 8.23
N LEU A 200 -2.26 25.10 9.08
CA LEU A 200 -0.97 25.80 9.15
C LEU A 200 -0.10 25.22 10.24
N ARG A 201 1.13 24.82 9.91
CA ARG A 201 2.08 24.23 10.86
C ARG A 201 3.51 24.69 10.58
N LEU A 202 4.36 24.51 11.59
CA LEU A 202 5.80 24.48 11.40
C LEU A 202 6.18 23.24 10.57
N LEU A 203 7.15 23.37 9.66
CA LEU A 203 7.71 22.25 8.90
C LEU A 203 8.77 21.50 9.75
N ASP A 204 8.37 21.09 10.95
CA ASP A 204 9.18 20.27 11.84
C ASP A 204 9.33 18.83 11.30
N GLU A 205 10.20 18.03 11.91
CA GLU A 205 10.52 16.66 11.47
C GLU A 205 9.26 15.78 11.36
N LYS A 206 8.24 16.05 12.18
CA LYS A 206 6.96 15.35 12.12
C LYS A 206 6.17 15.74 10.86
N ARG A 207 6.12 17.03 10.49
CA ARG A 207 5.40 17.49 9.29
C ARG A 207 6.18 17.24 8.01
N GLU A 208 7.50 17.18 8.07
CA GLU A 208 8.35 16.81 6.94
C GLU A 208 8.04 15.40 6.42
N SER A 209 7.62 14.51 7.32
CA SER A 209 7.26 13.12 6.99
C SER A 209 5.89 12.95 6.30
N ILE A 210 5.09 14.01 6.18
CA ILE A 210 3.74 13.97 5.59
C ILE A 210 3.86 13.98 4.06
N SER A 211 3.09 13.10 3.42
CA SER A 211 2.95 13.00 1.97
C SER A 211 1.50 13.21 1.54
N ILE A 212 1.32 13.60 0.28
CA ILE A 212 -0.02 13.63 -0.34
C ILE A 212 -0.59 12.20 -0.32
N GLY A 213 -1.88 12.07 0.01
CA GLY A 213 -2.55 10.79 0.20
C GLY A 213 -2.50 10.26 1.63
N ASP A 214 -1.66 10.83 2.51
CA ASP A 214 -1.66 10.48 3.94
C ASP A 214 -3.00 10.83 4.60
N THR A 215 -3.28 10.17 5.73
CA THR A 215 -4.41 10.50 6.59
C THR A 215 -3.93 11.19 7.86
N ILE A 216 -4.74 12.13 8.36
CA ILE A 216 -4.49 12.79 9.65
C ILE A 216 -5.72 12.56 10.54
N LEU A 217 -5.48 11.95 11.71
CA LEU A 217 -6.42 11.96 12.82
C LEU A 217 -6.17 13.23 13.64
N PHE A 218 -7.05 14.22 13.48
CA PHE A 218 -7.08 15.36 14.37
C PHE A 218 -7.83 15.00 15.66
N VAL A 219 -7.22 15.30 16.80
CA VAL A 219 -7.79 15.09 18.13
C VAL A 219 -7.96 16.45 18.79
N ASN A 220 -9.15 16.72 19.33
CA ASN A 220 -9.43 17.96 20.04
C ASN A 220 -8.50 18.07 21.26
N THR A 221 -7.94 19.26 21.49
CA THR A 221 -7.08 19.55 22.65
C THR A 221 -7.82 19.49 23.98
N GLU A 222 -9.14 19.64 23.99
CA GLU A 222 -10.00 19.71 25.18
C GLU A 222 -10.82 18.42 25.42
N ASP A 223 -11.03 17.60 24.39
CA ASP A 223 -11.75 16.32 24.50
C ASP A 223 -11.13 15.27 23.57
N GLU A 224 -10.45 14.27 24.11
CA GLU A 224 -9.79 13.22 23.30
C GLU A 224 -10.76 12.28 22.56
N ASN A 225 -12.06 12.33 22.91
CA ASN A 225 -13.09 11.60 22.18
C ASN A 225 -13.59 12.37 20.96
N ASP A 226 -13.43 13.70 20.94
CA ASP A 226 -13.73 14.53 19.78
C ASP A 226 -12.55 14.50 18.80
N SER A 227 -12.74 13.78 17.69
CA SER A 227 -11.70 13.60 16.69
C SER A 227 -12.28 13.63 15.27
N LEU A 228 -11.40 13.85 14.30
CA LEU A 228 -11.76 13.99 12.89
C LEU A 228 -10.68 13.38 12.01
N PHE A 229 -11.08 12.50 11.10
CA PHE A 229 -10.20 11.99 10.06
C PHE A 229 -10.28 12.85 8.80
N VAL A 230 -9.12 13.20 8.30
CA VAL A 230 -8.97 13.91 7.03
C VAL A 230 -7.91 13.24 6.15
N MET A 231 -7.98 13.52 4.86
CA MET A 231 -7.00 13.12 3.85
C MET A 231 -6.16 14.32 3.46
N VAL A 232 -4.86 14.12 3.22
CA VAL A 232 -3.94 15.15 2.74
C VAL A 232 -4.02 15.24 1.21
N ASP A 233 -4.52 16.37 0.72
CA ASP A 233 -4.71 16.60 -0.73
C ASP A 233 -3.53 17.36 -1.35
N ALA A 234 -2.89 18.27 -0.60
CA ALA A 234 -1.74 19.05 -1.07
C ALA A 234 -0.88 19.56 0.09
N LEU A 235 0.38 19.89 -0.22
CA LEU A 235 1.34 20.44 0.73
C LEU A 235 1.99 21.69 0.13
N TYR A 236 1.92 22.81 0.86
CA TYR A 236 2.51 24.08 0.46
C TYR A 236 3.60 24.47 1.44
N LYS A 237 4.86 24.40 1.02
CA LYS A 237 6.02 24.69 1.87
C LYS A 237 6.54 26.10 1.57
N PHE A 238 6.86 26.85 2.62
CA PHE A 238 7.37 28.22 2.53
C PHE A 238 8.45 28.46 3.58
N ASP A 239 9.28 29.48 3.39
CA ASP A 239 10.34 29.82 4.34
C ASP A 239 9.79 30.52 5.59
N SER A 240 8.63 31.18 5.49
CA SER A 240 8.02 31.90 6.62
C SER A 240 6.49 32.01 6.52
N PHE A 241 5.82 32.30 7.64
CA PHE A 241 4.39 32.61 7.62
C PHE A 241 4.06 33.89 6.85
N GLU A 242 5.00 34.85 6.75
CA GLU A 242 4.82 36.04 5.94
C GLU A 242 4.63 35.68 4.46
N GLU A 243 5.46 34.78 3.95
CA GLU A 243 5.35 34.28 2.58
C GLU A 243 4.09 33.42 2.40
N LEU A 244 3.80 32.54 3.36
CA LEU A 244 2.61 31.70 3.33
C LEU A 244 1.33 32.54 3.26
N TYR A 245 1.19 33.59 4.08
CA TYR A 245 0.00 34.44 4.14
C TYR A 245 -0.21 35.22 2.84
N LYS A 246 0.87 35.56 2.13
CA LYS A 246 0.81 36.23 0.82
C LYS A 246 0.37 35.30 -0.30
N ASN A 247 0.65 34.00 -0.19
CA ASN A 247 0.49 33.04 -1.28
C ASN A 247 -0.72 32.10 -1.11
N LEU A 248 -1.26 31.94 0.10
CA LEU A 248 -2.41 31.07 0.35
C LEU A 248 -3.71 31.85 0.59
N PRO A 249 -4.86 31.32 0.16
CA PRO A 249 -6.15 31.92 0.47
C PRO A 249 -6.45 31.79 1.96
N LEU A 250 -6.33 32.90 2.70
CA LEU A 250 -6.46 32.90 4.16
C LEU A 250 -7.82 32.42 4.67
N ILE A 251 -8.88 32.55 3.85
CA ILE A 251 -10.19 31.95 4.15
C ILE A 251 -10.07 30.42 4.31
N GLU A 252 -9.36 29.74 3.39
CA GLU A 252 -9.10 28.30 3.51
C GLU A 252 -8.21 27.96 4.72
N CYS A 253 -7.41 28.92 5.21
CA CYS A 253 -6.57 28.79 6.40
C CYS A 253 -7.34 28.99 7.71
N GLY A 254 -8.64 29.31 7.67
CA GLY A 254 -9.49 29.49 8.84
C GLY A 254 -9.74 30.95 9.24
N TYR A 255 -9.39 31.90 8.39
CA TYR A 255 -9.87 33.28 8.52
C TYR A 255 -11.28 33.42 7.92
N THR A 256 -12.01 34.45 8.32
CA THR A 256 -13.35 34.78 7.83
C THR A 256 -13.32 36.14 7.12
N GLU A 257 -14.36 36.44 6.34
CA GLU A 257 -14.49 37.78 5.73
C GLU A 257 -14.47 38.91 6.77
N GLU A 258 -14.88 38.63 8.01
CA GLU A 258 -14.92 39.61 9.10
C GLU A 258 -13.54 39.89 9.72
N ASN A 259 -12.59 38.95 9.63
CA ASN A 259 -11.29 39.08 10.30
C ASN A 259 -10.07 38.96 9.38
N ILE A 260 -10.27 38.71 8.09
CA ILE A 260 -9.17 38.55 7.13
C ILE A 260 -8.29 39.81 7.02
N ASP A 261 -8.88 41.00 7.15
CA ASP A 261 -8.15 42.27 7.13
C ASP A 261 -7.28 42.48 8.39
N LEU A 262 -7.52 41.69 9.44
CA LEU A 262 -6.75 41.68 10.68
C LEU A 262 -5.75 40.51 10.73
N ALA A 263 -5.75 39.64 9.72
CA ALA A 263 -4.89 38.47 9.68
C ALA A 263 -3.42 38.89 9.62
N SER A 264 -2.61 38.37 10.54
CA SER A 264 -1.18 38.62 10.53
C SER A 264 -0.37 37.34 10.72
N PRO A 265 0.79 37.19 10.05
CA PRO A 265 1.76 36.15 10.38
C PRO A 265 2.14 36.12 11.86
N GLU A 266 2.06 37.25 12.58
CA GLU A 266 2.32 37.32 14.02
C GLU A 266 1.33 36.49 14.85
N ASP A 267 0.15 36.16 14.33
CA ASP A 267 -0.82 35.26 14.99
C ASP A 267 -0.19 33.88 15.27
N MET A 268 0.76 33.47 14.42
CA MET A 268 1.45 32.19 14.54
C MET A 268 2.56 32.19 15.61
N GLU A 269 2.98 33.37 16.08
CA GLU A 269 3.98 33.49 17.16
C GLU A 269 3.46 33.00 18.51
N LEU A 270 2.13 32.93 18.67
CA LEU A 270 1.49 32.29 19.83
C LEU A 270 1.83 30.80 19.93
N TYR A 271 2.12 30.16 18.79
CA TYR A 271 2.35 28.72 18.69
C TYR A 271 3.82 28.37 18.41
N TYR A 272 4.52 29.20 17.62
CA TYR A 272 5.90 28.94 17.18
C TYR A 272 6.77 30.19 17.26
N SER A 273 7.89 30.14 17.98
CA SER A 273 8.83 31.27 18.03
C SER A 273 9.44 31.57 16.66
N LYS A 274 9.84 32.82 16.41
CA LYS A 274 10.51 33.24 15.16
C LYS A 274 11.73 32.38 14.84
N GLU A 275 12.54 32.08 15.85
CA GLU A 275 13.72 31.21 15.74
C GLU A 275 13.37 29.82 15.18
N LYS A 276 12.24 29.24 15.62
CA LYS A 276 11.78 27.94 15.09
C LYS A 276 11.26 28.06 13.66
N GLN A 277 10.55 29.15 13.35
CA GLN A 277 10.08 29.41 11.99
C GLN A 277 11.28 29.54 11.03
N GLU A 278 12.34 30.26 11.42
CA GLU A 278 13.58 30.39 10.65
C GLU A 278 14.33 29.06 10.52
N GLN A 279 14.34 28.23 11.57
CA GLN A 279 15.03 26.95 11.57
C GLN A 279 14.37 25.92 10.63
N TYR A 280 13.04 25.86 10.62
CA TYR A 280 12.30 24.76 10.00
C TYR A 280 11.54 25.16 8.73
N GLY A 281 11.22 26.45 8.56
CA GLY A 281 10.21 26.89 7.62
C GLY A 281 8.79 26.50 8.08
N VAL A 282 7.82 26.69 7.18
CA VAL A 282 6.39 26.48 7.48
C VAL A 282 5.70 25.68 6.38
N ILE A 283 4.56 25.10 6.73
CA ILE A 283 3.75 24.30 5.82
C ILE A 283 2.26 24.59 5.96
N GLY A 284 1.58 24.78 4.82
CA GLY A 284 0.14 24.69 4.68
C GLY A 284 -0.24 23.29 4.18
N ILE A 285 -1.03 22.56 4.97
CA ILE A 285 -1.46 21.19 4.66
C ILE A 285 -2.91 21.28 4.19
N LYS A 286 -3.15 21.11 2.88
CA LYS A 286 -4.52 21.06 2.35
C LYS A 286 -5.13 19.71 2.67
N VAL A 287 -6.31 19.73 3.26
CA VAL A 287 -7.01 18.54 3.72
C VAL A 287 -8.47 18.52 3.27
N SER A 288 -9.00 17.32 3.07
CA SER A 288 -10.42 17.07 2.83
C SER A 288 -11.00 16.07 3.82
N LEU A 289 -12.29 16.20 4.09
CA LEU A 289 -13.01 15.22 4.90
C LEU A 289 -13.07 13.88 4.16
N ILE A 290 -12.76 12.80 4.89
CA ILE A 290 -13.00 11.44 4.41
C ILE A 290 -14.51 11.17 4.42
N ILE A 291 -15.15 11.46 5.55
CA ILE A 291 -16.58 11.28 5.72
C ILE A 291 -17.31 12.31 4.86
N GLY A 292 -18.20 11.81 4.02
CA GLY A 292 -18.93 12.57 3.03
C GLY A 292 -18.32 12.58 1.63
N LYS A 293 -17.12 12.00 1.45
CA LYS A 293 -16.49 11.87 0.12
C LYS A 293 -17.26 10.88 -0.76
N SER A 294 -17.48 11.24 -2.02
CA SER A 294 -17.95 10.30 -3.03
C SER A 294 -16.77 9.47 -3.55
N VAL A 295 -16.96 8.15 -3.58
CA VAL A 295 -15.93 7.18 -3.92
C VAL A 295 -16.49 6.08 -4.82
N LYS A 296 -15.62 5.45 -5.59
CA LYS A 296 -15.90 4.25 -6.38
C LYS A 296 -14.88 3.17 -6.05
N GLY A 297 -15.25 1.92 -6.25
CA GLY A 297 -14.39 0.80 -5.89
C GLY A 297 -14.84 -0.54 -6.44
N ILE A 298 -14.03 -1.55 -6.16
CA ILE A 298 -14.23 -2.92 -6.62
C ILE A 298 -14.55 -3.79 -5.40
N ILE A 299 -15.48 -4.74 -5.59
CA ILE A 299 -15.83 -5.73 -4.57
C ILE A 299 -15.04 -7.00 -4.84
N ASP A 300 -14.23 -7.40 -3.87
CA ASP A 300 -13.45 -8.65 -3.92
C ASP A 300 -14.02 -9.72 -2.96
N ARG A 301 -14.90 -9.35 -2.03
CA ARG A 301 -15.66 -10.24 -1.15
C ARG A 301 -17.15 -9.86 -1.20
N PRO A 302 -17.89 -10.36 -2.21
CA PRO A 302 -19.31 -10.07 -2.32
C PRO A 302 -20.11 -10.70 -1.17
N THR A 303 -21.28 -10.15 -0.87
CA THR A 303 -22.19 -10.72 0.15
C THR A 303 -22.42 -12.21 -0.10
N GLY A 304 -22.32 -13.02 0.96
CA GLY A 304 -22.43 -14.48 0.92
C GLY A 304 -21.12 -15.23 0.62
N SER A 305 -20.04 -14.53 0.26
CA SER A 305 -18.71 -15.16 0.09
C SER A 305 -18.06 -15.49 1.43
N SER A 306 -17.19 -16.49 1.45
CA SER A 306 -16.43 -16.90 2.63
C SER A 306 -15.07 -16.19 2.72
N HIS A 307 -14.59 -15.97 3.94
CA HIS A 307 -13.27 -15.38 4.16
C HIS A 307 -12.15 -16.35 3.73
N PRO A 308 -11.12 -15.91 2.98
CA PRO A 308 -10.11 -16.80 2.39
C PRO A 308 -9.32 -17.65 3.40
N ARG A 309 -9.14 -17.15 4.62
CA ARG A 309 -8.43 -17.86 5.72
C ARG A 309 -9.37 -18.47 6.76
N HIS A 310 -10.64 -18.12 6.73
CA HIS A 310 -11.63 -18.46 7.74
C HIS A 310 -12.94 -18.83 7.02
N PRO A 311 -13.03 -20.00 6.36
CA PRO A 311 -14.18 -20.37 5.55
C PRO A 311 -15.52 -20.36 6.31
N GLU A 312 -15.48 -20.47 7.64
CA GLU A 312 -16.60 -20.36 8.56
C GLU A 312 -17.17 -18.94 8.67
N MET A 313 -16.39 -17.92 8.35
CA MET A 313 -16.79 -16.52 8.37
C MET A 313 -17.32 -16.15 6.98
N ILE A 314 -18.64 -15.95 6.91
CA ILE A 314 -19.35 -15.52 5.71
C ILE A 314 -19.57 -14.02 5.78
N TYR A 315 -19.26 -13.31 4.70
CA TYR A 315 -19.49 -11.86 4.58
C TYR A 315 -20.99 -11.57 4.46
N PRO A 316 -21.63 -10.93 5.44
CA PRO A 316 -23.05 -10.58 5.38
C PRO A 316 -23.32 -9.33 4.53
N ILE A 317 -22.27 -8.59 4.19
CA ILE A 317 -22.29 -7.37 3.40
C ILE A 317 -21.16 -7.39 2.37
N ASN A 318 -21.29 -6.59 1.31
CA ASN A 318 -20.25 -6.49 0.30
C ASN A 318 -19.00 -5.81 0.89
N TYR A 319 -17.84 -6.39 0.60
CA TYR A 319 -16.54 -5.89 1.03
C TYR A 319 -15.60 -5.81 -0.15
N GLY A 320 -14.80 -4.75 -0.16
CA GLY A 320 -13.87 -4.47 -1.24
C GLY A 320 -12.92 -3.36 -0.87
N PHE A 321 -12.49 -2.60 -1.87
CA PHE A 321 -11.55 -1.50 -1.72
C PHE A 321 -11.91 -0.30 -2.58
N VAL A 322 -11.45 0.88 -2.19
CA VAL A 322 -11.65 2.15 -2.91
C VAL A 322 -10.55 2.34 -3.95
N GLU A 323 -10.93 2.53 -5.22
CA GLU A 323 -9.98 2.69 -6.32
C GLU A 323 -9.10 3.94 -6.13
N GLY A 324 -7.78 3.74 -6.20
CA GLY A 324 -6.79 4.82 -6.20
C GLY A 324 -6.55 5.48 -4.84
N ILE A 325 -7.12 4.96 -3.75
CA ILE A 325 -6.84 5.43 -2.39
C ILE A 325 -6.05 4.36 -1.66
N MET A 326 -4.81 4.66 -1.30
CA MET A 326 -3.93 3.73 -0.59
C MET A 326 -4.15 3.81 0.92
N ALA A 327 -4.12 2.66 1.59
CA ALA A 327 -4.13 2.52 3.03
C ALA A 327 -2.70 2.39 3.63
N PRO A 328 -2.54 2.52 4.96
CA PRO A 328 -1.24 2.38 5.62
C PRO A 328 -0.60 0.98 5.58
N ASP A 329 -1.39 -0.06 5.31
CA ASP A 329 -0.90 -1.42 5.04
C ASP A 329 -0.38 -1.59 3.58
N GLY A 330 -0.58 -0.53 2.80
CA GLY A 330 -0.17 -0.37 1.42
C GLY A 330 -1.10 -0.96 0.39
N ASP A 331 -2.21 -1.60 0.77
CA ASP A 331 -3.23 -2.02 -0.18
C ASP A 331 -4.18 -0.82 -0.42
N GLU A 332 -5.12 -0.97 -1.34
CA GLU A 332 -6.17 0.04 -1.49
C GLU A 332 -7.07 0.03 -0.25
N GLN A 333 -7.63 1.18 0.09
CA GLN A 333 -8.39 1.40 1.31
C GLN A 333 -9.61 0.47 1.36
N ASP A 334 -9.62 -0.47 2.30
CA ASP A 334 -10.71 -1.42 2.44
C ASP A 334 -12.00 -0.72 2.90
N VAL A 335 -13.12 -1.29 2.44
CA VAL A 335 -14.45 -0.70 2.61
C VAL A 335 -15.54 -1.76 2.79
N TYR A 336 -16.45 -1.45 3.71
CA TYR A 336 -17.76 -2.09 3.83
C TYR A 336 -18.78 -1.31 3.00
N VAL A 337 -19.52 -1.99 2.13
CA VAL A 337 -20.50 -1.37 1.23
C VAL A 337 -21.92 -1.75 1.64
N LEU A 338 -22.68 -0.73 2.05
CA LEU A 338 -24.04 -0.81 2.54
C LEU A 338 -25.02 -0.31 1.47
N GLY A 339 -26.25 -0.80 1.53
CA GLY A 339 -27.36 -0.35 0.66
C GLY A 339 -27.80 -1.37 -0.39
N THR A 340 -27.27 -2.60 -0.34
CA THR A 340 -27.73 -3.75 -1.13
C THR A 340 -27.46 -5.04 -0.39
N ASP A 341 -28.39 -5.98 -0.46
CA ASP A 341 -28.22 -7.36 0.03
C ASP A 341 -27.71 -8.29 -1.09
N GLU A 342 -27.74 -7.83 -2.35
CA GLU A 342 -27.24 -8.59 -3.50
C GLU A 342 -25.71 -8.48 -3.64
N PRO A 343 -25.04 -9.55 -4.12
CA PRO A 343 -23.62 -9.50 -4.46
C PRO A 343 -23.41 -8.59 -5.67
N ILE A 344 -22.47 -7.64 -5.54
CA ILE A 344 -22.11 -6.69 -6.61
C ILE A 344 -20.62 -6.80 -6.93
N LYS A 345 -20.21 -6.34 -8.12
CA LYS A 345 -18.80 -6.38 -8.58
C LYS A 345 -18.04 -5.07 -8.31
N SER A 346 -18.76 -3.97 -8.28
CA SER A 346 -18.22 -2.62 -8.09
C SER A 346 -19.27 -1.74 -7.45
N PHE A 347 -18.84 -0.62 -6.86
CA PHE A 347 -19.73 0.33 -6.22
C PHE A 347 -19.37 1.77 -6.57
N GLU A 348 -20.35 2.65 -6.48
CA GLU A 348 -20.18 4.10 -6.38
C GLU A 348 -21.08 4.57 -5.24
N GLY A 349 -20.52 5.29 -4.28
CA GLY A 349 -21.24 5.66 -3.07
C GLY A 349 -20.57 6.77 -2.28
N LYS A 350 -21.14 7.07 -1.12
CA LYS A 350 -20.63 8.10 -0.22
C LYS A 350 -20.06 7.45 1.04
N VAL A 351 -18.87 7.85 1.46
CA VAL A 351 -18.32 7.45 2.76
C VAL A 351 -19.20 8.07 3.85
N ILE A 352 -19.81 7.24 4.68
CA ILE A 352 -20.72 7.68 5.75
C ILE A 352 -20.13 7.53 7.14
N ALA A 353 -19.09 6.71 7.30
CA ALA A 353 -18.36 6.56 8.55
C ALA A 353 -16.99 5.93 8.31
N VAL A 354 -16.12 5.98 9.33
CA VAL A 354 -14.85 5.25 9.38
C VAL A 354 -14.81 4.45 10.68
N TYR A 355 -14.59 3.14 10.59
CA TYR A 355 -14.29 2.31 11.76
C TYR A 355 -12.79 2.34 12.01
N HIS A 356 -12.40 3.08 13.05
CA HIS A 356 -11.01 3.28 13.42
C HIS A 356 -10.54 2.13 14.32
N ARG A 357 -9.58 1.33 13.83
CA ARG A 357 -8.99 0.24 14.61
C ARG A 357 -7.82 0.79 15.44
N LEU A 358 -7.86 0.51 16.73
CA LEU A 358 -6.84 0.90 17.72
C LEU A 358 -5.71 -0.13 17.85
N ASN A 359 -5.96 -1.37 17.44
CA ASN A 359 -5.01 -2.48 17.51
C ASN A 359 -4.59 -3.00 16.13
N ASP A 360 -4.86 -2.24 15.06
CA ASP A 360 -4.51 -2.56 13.68
C ASP A 360 -4.04 -1.29 12.96
N VAL A 361 -3.33 -1.44 11.84
CA VAL A 361 -2.75 -0.32 11.09
C VAL A 361 -3.69 0.27 10.04
N GLU A 362 -4.79 -0.43 9.75
CA GLU A 362 -5.75 -0.03 8.74
C GLU A 362 -7.13 0.23 9.36
N ASP A 363 -7.73 1.36 9.01
CA ASP A 363 -9.11 1.68 9.36
C ASP A 363 -10.05 1.20 8.25
N LYS A 364 -11.31 0.88 8.55
CA LYS A 364 -12.28 0.45 7.54
C LYS A 364 -13.24 1.58 7.20
N TRP A 365 -13.40 1.86 5.91
CA TRP A 365 -14.39 2.84 5.47
C TRP A 365 -15.76 2.18 5.36
N ILE A 366 -16.81 2.95 5.59
CA ILE A 366 -18.19 2.52 5.44
C ILE A 366 -18.81 3.39 4.36
N VAL A 367 -19.23 2.76 3.25
CA VAL A 367 -19.83 3.44 2.10
C VAL A 367 -21.29 3.05 1.96
N SER A 368 -22.18 4.03 1.81
CA SER A 368 -23.57 3.80 1.41
C SER A 368 -23.76 4.11 -0.07
N ILE A 369 -24.39 3.18 -0.80
CA ILE A 369 -24.77 3.34 -2.21
C ILE A 369 -26.24 3.76 -2.37
N ASP A 370 -27.07 3.52 -1.35
CA ASP A 370 -28.52 3.77 -1.38
C ASP A 370 -28.93 5.12 -0.76
N LYS A 371 -27.95 5.89 -0.28
CA LYS A 371 -28.13 7.21 0.35
C LYS A 371 -29.02 7.19 1.61
N LYS A 372 -29.25 6.03 2.21
CA LYS A 372 -29.96 5.95 3.49
C LYS A 372 -29.09 6.50 4.62
N ASN A 373 -29.75 7.06 5.61
CA ASN A 373 -29.11 7.50 6.84
C ASN A 373 -29.14 6.36 7.86
N TYR A 374 -28.04 5.62 7.95
CA TYR A 374 -27.88 4.55 8.93
C TYR A 374 -27.55 5.12 10.32
N THR A 375 -28.05 4.51 11.39
CA THR A 375 -27.60 4.85 12.75
C THR A 375 -26.26 4.18 13.07
N ASP A 376 -25.58 4.67 14.12
CA ASP A 376 -24.32 4.07 14.56
C ASP A 376 -24.52 2.61 14.98
N GLU A 377 -25.64 2.28 15.65
CA GLU A 377 -25.95 0.89 16.00
C GLU A 377 -26.20 0.00 14.77
N GLU A 378 -26.85 0.53 13.73
CA GLU A 378 -27.07 -0.21 12.48
C GLU A 378 -25.75 -0.52 11.78
N ILE A 379 -24.86 0.47 11.65
CA ILE A 379 -23.54 0.30 11.04
C ILE A 379 -22.73 -0.72 11.84
N LEU A 380 -22.63 -0.54 13.16
CA LEU A 380 -21.87 -1.43 14.03
C LEU A 380 -22.36 -2.88 13.93
N LYS A 381 -23.69 -3.09 13.93
CA LYS A 381 -24.28 -4.42 13.76
C LYS A 381 -23.94 -5.06 12.40
N MET A 382 -23.89 -4.28 11.33
CA MET A 382 -23.59 -4.79 9.99
C MET A 382 -22.13 -5.22 9.83
N ILE A 383 -21.20 -4.55 10.52
CA ILE A 383 -19.75 -4.83 10.42
C ILE A 383 -19.23 -5.76 11.53
N ASP A 384 -20.05 -6.05 12.54
CA ASP A 384 -19.68 -6.82 13.73
C ASP A 384 -19.10 -8.20 13.42
N PHE A 385 -19.55 -8.84 12.32
CA PHE A 385 -19.07 -10.15 11.91
C PHE A 385 -17.54 -10.24 11.82
N GLN A 386 -16.88 -9.16 11.41
CA GLN A 386 -15.43 -9.04 11.33
C GLN A 386 -14.87 -8.12 12.43
N GLU A 387 -15.54 -7.01 12.73
CA GLU A 387 -15.01 -6.02 13.67
C GLU A 387 -15.05 -6.47 15.14
N GLN A 388 -15.83 -7.50 15.49
CA GLN A 388 -15.80 -8.11 16.84
C GLN A 388 -14.41 -8.63 17.25
N TYR A 389 -13.52 -8.90 16.29
CA TYR A 389 -12.15 -9.36 16.53
C TYR A 389 -11.13 -8.23 16.68
N PHE A 390 -11.57 -6.97 16.53
CA PHE A 390 -10.72 -5.78 16.64
C PHE A 390 -11.16 -4.89 17.79
N LYS A 391 -10.23 -4.06 18.28
CA LYS A 391 -10.56 -2.97 19.19
C LYS A 391 -10.65 -1.71 18.36
N GLY A 392 -11.83 -1.12 18.26
CA GLY A 392 -12.02 0.08 17.48
C GLY A 392 -13.18 0.94 17.94
N ARG A 393 -13.38 2.05 17.24
CA ARG A 393 -14.52 2.95 17.42
C ARG A 393 -15.02 3.46 16.07
N LEU A 394 -16.33 3.64 15.97
CA LEU A 394 -16.93 4.28 14.81
C LEU A 394 -16.72 5.79 14.91
N LEU A 395 -16.28 6.40 13.82
CA LEU A 395 -16.12 7.85 13.67
C LEU A 395 -17.09 8.32 12.60
N ARG A 396 -17.90 9.34 12.92
CA ARG A 396 -18.97 9.83 12.07
C ARG A 396 -19.08 11.36 12.07
#